data_AF-A0A512IMM3-F1
#
_entry.id   AF-A0A512IMM3-F1
#
_cell.length_a   1.000
_cell.length_b   1.000
_cell.length_c   1.000
_cell.angle_alpha   90.00
_cell.angle_beta   90.00
_cell.angle_gamma   90.00
#
_symmetry.space_group_name_H-M   'P 1'
#
loop_
_entity.id
_entity.type
_entity.pdbx_description
1 polymer ?
#
loop_
_entity_poly.entity_id
_entity_poly.type
_entity_poly.pdbx_seq_one_letter_code
_entity_poly.pdbx_strand_id
1 'polypeptide(L)'
;MIPSVADVAPAQPPLTTGDTIEAGLFQIVRKYLKTQDADWTTATTMAEAQIDSLDLVEVIFEIEDQFGVEITFNANAKSADETTFGDVVDLIRSALAAKARKA
;
A
#
# COMPACT_ATOMS: atom_id res chain seq x y z
N MET A 1 -22.31 19.11 29.49
CA MET A 1 -20.84 19.07 29.47
C MET A 1 -20.42 17.66 29.10
N ILE A 2 -19.81 17.52 27.93
CA ILE A 2 -19.21 16.36 27.25
C ILE A 2 -19.49 14.92 27.76
N PRO A 3 -20.02 13.99 26.92
CA PRO A 3 -19.80 12.57 27.13
C PRO A 3 -18.35 12.21 26.79
N SER A 4 -17.70 11.51 27.72
CA SER A 4 -16.35 10.97 27.58
C SER A 4 -16.30 9.98 26.42
N VAL A 5 -15.39 10.27 25.50
CA VAL A 5 -14.96 9.51 24.33
C VAL A 5 -15.27 8.00 24.39
N ALA A 6 -16.00 7.57 23.37
CA ALA A 6 -16.18 6.18 23.00
C ALA A 6 -14.82 5.54 22.70
N ASP A 7 -14.62 4.35 23.26
CA ASP A 7 -14.30 3.15 22.48
C ASP A 7 -13.42 3.38 21.23
N VAL A 8 -12.10 3.37 21.43
CA VAL A 8 -11.14 2.99 20.37
C VAL A 8 -10.17 2.01 21.01
N ALA A 9 -10.64 0.78 21.15
CA ALA A 9 -9.79 -0.33 20.78
C ALA A 9 -10.38 -0.89 19.47
N PRO A 10 -9.58 -0.98 18.41
CA PRO A 10 -9.65 -2.15 17.57
C PRO A 10 -8.37 -2.92 17.92
N ALA A 11 -8.45 -3.98 18.73
CA ALA A 11 -8.71 -5.29 18.18
C ALA A 11 -8.07 -5.37 16.78
N GLN A 12 -6.76 -5.65 16.72
CA GLN A 12 -6.16 -6.16 15.48
C GLN A 12 -7.02 -7.38 15.09
N PRO A 13 -7.83 -7.31 14.02
CA PRO A 13 -8.66 -8.42 13.61
C PRO A 13 -7.73 -9.56 13.18
N PRO A 14 -8.20 -10.82 13.16
CA PRO A 14 -7.41 -11.93 12.63
C PRO A 14 -7.03 -11.58 11.20
N LEU A 15 -5.73 -11.44 10.95
CA LEU A 15 -5.10 -11.02 9.69
C LEU A 15 -5.79 -11.72 8.51
N THR A 16 -6.74 -11.02 7.88
CA THR A 16 -7.26 -11.43 6.57
C THR A 16 -6.17 -11.10 5.56
N THR A 17 -6.09 -11.84 4.46
CA THR A 17 -5.04 -11.70 3.44
C THR A 17 -4.81 -10.24 2.96
N GLY A 18 -5.83 -9.37 3.06
CA GLY A 18 -5.71 -7.94 2.77
C GLY A 18 -4.78 -7.18 3.73
N ASP A 19 -4.90 -7.44 5.04
CA ASP A 19 -4.11 -6.80 6.09
C ASP A 19 -2.61 -7.11 5.93
N THR A 20 -2.27 -8.31 5.44
CA THR A 20 -0.88 -8.70 5.16
C THR A 20 -0.30 -7.97 3.94
N ILE A 21 -1.11 -7.71 2.91
CA ILE A 21 -0.67 -6.96 1.72
C ILE A 21 -0.46 -5.50 2.09
N GLU A 22 -1.41 -4.91 2.83
CA GLU A 22 -1.28 -3.57 3.37
C GLU A 22 -0.03 -3.46 4.24
N ALA A 23 0.11 -4.31 5.26
CA ALA A 23 1.28 -4.30 6.13
C ALA A 23 2.60 -4.48 5.36
N GLY A 24 2.64 -5.38 4.37
CA GLY A 24 3.82 -5.59 3.53
C GLY A 24 4.17 -4.37 2.67
N LEU A 25 3.16 -3.76 2.04
CA LEU A 25 3.33 -2.51 1.29
C LEU A 25 3.87 -1.39 2.19
N PHE A 26 3.24 -1.20 3.36
CA PHE A 26 3.68 -0.21 4.34
C PHE A 26 5.13 -0.45 4.80
N GLN A 27 5.55 -1.71 4.98
CA GLN A 27 6.92 -2.05 5.33
C GLN A 27 7.92 -1.71 4.23
N ILE A 28 7.61 -2.03 2.97
CA ILE A 28 8.44 -1.73 1.81
C ILE A 28 8.58 -0.22 1.67
N VAL A 29 7.43 0.46 1.59
CA VAL A 29 7.35 1.91 1.45
C VAL A 29 8.13 2.57 2.57
N ARG A 30 8.04 2.09 3.83
CA ARG A 30 8.77 2.68 4.97
C ARG A 30 10.28 2.80 4.79
N LYS A 31 10.89 1.95 3.97
CA LYS A 31 12.32 2.03 3.66
C LYS A 31 12.68 3.21 2.76
N TYR A 32 11.76 3.59 1.88
CA TYR A 32 11.91 4.70 0.93
C TYR A 32 11.49 6.04 1.55
N LEU A 33 10.77 6.00 2.67
CA LEU A 33 10.22 7.17 3.31
C LEU A 33 11.27 7.90 4.16
N LYS A 34 11.34 9.21 3.97
CA LYS A 34 12.23 10.09 4.74
C LYS A 34 11.68 10.42 6.13
N THR A 35 10.38 10.23 6.35
CA THR A 35 9.69 10.47 7.62
C THR A 35 8.88 9.25 8.03
N GLN A 36 9.10 8.73 9.25
CA GLN A 36 8.50 7.48 9.74
C GLN A 36 7.25 7.69 10.62
N ASP A 37 6.91 8.96 10.89
CA ASP A 37 5.85 9.41 11.81
C ASP A 37 4.62 9.98 11.08
N ALA A 38 4.56 9.84 9.76
CA ALA A 38 3.38 10.27 9.03
C ALA A 38 2.29 9.17 9.10
N ASP A 39 1.12 9.57 9.57
CA ASP A 39 -0.06 8.73 9.65
C ASP A 39 -0.63 8.57 8.24
N TRP A 40 -0.09 7.61 7.48
CA TRP A 40 -0.62 7.31 6.15
C TRP A 40 -1.79 6.33 6.26
N THR A 41 -2.79 6.58 5.45
CA THR A 41 -3.94 5.69 5.29
C THR A 41 -3.97 5.16 3.87
N THR A 42 -4.83 4.19 3.59
CA THR A 42 -5.07 3.71 2.23
C THR A 42 -5.57 4.80 1.27
N ALA A 43 -6.06 5.92 1.80
CA ALA A 43 -6.46 7.10 1.02
C ALA A 43 -5.29 8.05 0.70
N THR A 44 -4.14 7.90 1.36
CA THR A 44 -2.96 8.74 1.11
C THR A 44 -2.33 8.41 -0.24
N THR A 45 -1.92 9.43 -0.99
CA THR A 45 -1.27 9.28 -2.30
C THR A 45 0.22 8.98 -2.15
N MET A 46 0.83 8.36 -3.17
CA MET A 46 2.28 8.10 -3.17
C MET A 46 3.05 9.43 -3.12
N ALA A 47 2.57 10.47 -3.80
CA ALA A 47 3.15 11.81 -3.72
C ALA A 47 3.05 12.42 -2.31
N GLU A 48 1.94 12.24 -1.59
CA GLU A 48 1.80 12.69 -0.20
C GLU A 48 2.74 11.95 0.76
N ALA A 49 3.05 10.69 0.44
CA ALA A 49 4.07 9.94 1.13
C ALA A 49 5.50 10.40 0.80
N GLN A 50 5.69 11.40 -0.06
CA GLN A 50 7.00 11.80 -0.59
C GLN A 50 7.70 10.68 -1.38
N ILE A 51 6.93 9.83 -2.04
CA ILE A 51 7.44 8.88 -3.02
C ILE A 51 7.41 9.58 -4.39
N ASP A 52 8.60 9.89 -4.89
CA ASP A 52 8.79 10.40 -6.24
C ASP A 52 8.62 9.28 -7.29
N SER A 53 8.48 9.63 -8.57
CA SER A 53 8.32 8.64 -9.65
C SER A 53 9.46 7.62 -9.75
N LEU A 54 10.67 7.98 -9.29
CA LEU A 54 11.81 7.06 -9.26
C LEU A 54 11.68 6.06 -8.10
N ASP A 55 11.40 6.56 -6.89
CA ASP A 55 11.15 5.72 -5.71
C ASP A 55 9.93 4.82 -5.91
N LEU A 56 8.90 5.30 -6.62
CA LEU A 56 7.71 4.51 -6.94
C LEU A 56 8.06 3.27 -7.78
N VAL A 57 8.96 3.42 -8.75
CA VAL A 57 9.42 2.29 -9.57
C VAL A 57 10.16 1.27 -8.68
N GLU A 58 11.04 1.73 -7.80
CA GLU A 58 11.77 0.85 -6.88
C GLU A 58 10.82 0.12 -5.90
N VAL A 59 9.84 0.84 -5.35
CA VAL A 59 8.79 0.29 -4.48
C VAL A 59 8.00 -0.79 -5.21
N ILE A 60 7.58 -0.54 -6.46
CA ILE A 60 6.85 -1.54 -7.26
C ILE A 60 7.71 -2.78 -7.49
N PHE A 61 8.99 -2.63 -7.84
CA PHE A 61 9.89 -3.77 -8.00
C PHE A 61 10.04 -4.59 -6.71
N GLU A 62 10.19 -3.93 -5.55
CA GLU A 62 10.32 -4.65 -4.27
C GLU A 62 8.99 -5.33 -3.86
N ILE A 63 7.85 -4.75 -4.21
CA ILE A 63 6.53 -5.39 -4.06
C ILE A 63 6.43 -6.63 -4.96
N GLU A 64 6.78 -6.51 -6.24
CA GLU A 64 6.77 -7.62 -7.19
C GLU A 64 7.64 -8.79 -6.70
N ASP A 65 8.82 -8.50 -6.16
CA ASP A 65 9.72 -9.50 -5.58
C ASP A 65 9.14 -10.13 -4.29
N GLN A 66 8.68 -9.31 -3.34
CA GLN A 66 8.14 -9.81 -2.06
C GLN A 66 6.88 -10.65 -2.22
N PHE A 67 5.95 -10.20 -3.06
CA PHE A 67 4.69 -10.90 -3.29
C PHE A 67 4.81 -11.93 -4.43
N GLY A 68 5.92 -11.90 -5.18
CA GLY A 68 6.15 -12.75 -6.35
C GLY A 68 5.11 -12.51 -7.46
N VAL A 69 4.64 -11.28 -7.65
CA VAL A 69 3.64 -10.92 -8.66
C VAL A 69 4.24 -9.99 -9.69
N GLU A 70 3.54 -9.82 -10.81
CA GLU A 70 3.89 -8.84 -11.84
C GLU A 70 2.81 -7.75 -11.86
N ILE A 71 3.20 -6.52 -11.56
CA ILE A 71 2.34 -5.34 -11.47
C ILE A 71 2.65 -4.44 -12.66
N THR A 72 1.77 -4.47 -13.65
CA THR A 72 1.86 -3.54 -14.78
C THR A 72 1.31 -2.17 -14.38
N PHE A 73 2.17 -1.30 -13.85
CA PHE A 73 1.82 0.09 -13.57
C PHE A 73 2.13 0.98 -14.78
N ASN A 74 1.10 1.65 -15.30
CA ASN A 74 1.28 2.63 -16.38
C ASN A 74 1.33 4.05 -15.80
N ALA A 75 2.54 4.55 -15.58
CA ALA A 75 2.79 5.90 -15.07
C ALA A 75 2.23 7.02 -15.98
N ASN A 76 1.92 6.74 -17.25
CA ASN A 76 1.24 7.71 -18.14
C ASN A 76 -0.28 7.70 -17.98
N ALA A 77 -0.85 6.61 -17.44
CA ALA A 77 -2.28 6.49 -17.18
C ALA A 77 -2.65 6.98 -15.78
N LYS A 78 -1.74 6.83 -14.82
CA LYS A 78 -1.93 7.26 -13.43
C LYS A 78 -0.59 7.67 -12.82
N SER A 79 -0.49 8.90 -12.36
CA SER A 79 0.74 9.43 -11.74
C SER A 79 0.84 9.04 -10.27
N ALA A 80 2.01 9.27 -9.65
CA ALA A 80 2.21 9.10 -8.20
C ALA A 80 1.24 9.97 -7.36
N ASP A 81 0.83 11.13 -7.89
CA ASP A 81 -0.13 12.04 -7.26
C ASP A 81 -1.57 11.48 -7.24
N GLU A 82 -1.91 10.62 -8.19
CA GLU A 82 -3.25 10.02 -8.32
C GLU A 82 -3.30 8.62 -7.72
N THR A 83 -2.14 7.99 -7.54
CA THR A 83 -2.00 6.63 -7.02
C THR A 83 -1.99 6.68 -5.51
N THR A 84 -2.96 6.01 -4.88
CA THR A 84 -3.01 5.86 -3.43
C THR A 84 -2.48 4.51 -2.99
N PHE A 85 -2.11 4.38 -1.72
CA PHE A 85 -1.72 3.09 -1.14
C PHE A 85 -2.80 2.03 -1.33
N GLY A 86 -4.08 2.39 -1.13
CA GLY A 86 -5.19 1.47 -1.34
C GLY A 86 -5.29 0.97 -2.79
N ASP A 87 -4.97 1.82 -3.76
CA ASP A 87 -4.96 1.44 -5.18
C ASP A 87 -3.86 0.44 -5.50
N VAL A 88 -2.66 0.64 -4.92
CA VAL A 88 -1.53 -0.29 -5.05
C VAL A 88 -1.85 -1.63 -4.38
N VAL A 89 -2.46 -1.61 -3.19
CA VAL A 89 -2.93 -2.82 -2.50
C VAL A 89 -3.92 -3.60 -3.36
N ASP A 90 -4.88 -2.91 -3.97
CA ASP A 90 -5.86 -3.57 -4.85
C ASP A 90 -5.21 -4.14 -6.11
N LEU A 91 -4.21 -3.44 -6.67
CA LEU A 91 -3.40 -3.93 -7.78
C LEU A 91 -2.65 -5.22 -7.41
N ILE A 92 -1.97 -5.24 -6.26
CA ILE A 92 -1.26 -6.43 -5.75
C ILE A 92 -2.24 -7.58 -5.56
N ARG A 93 -3.38 -7.30 -4.93
CA ARG A 93 -4.42 -8.31 -4.68
C ARG A 93 -4.96 -8.89 -5.98
N SER A 94 -5.23 -8.03 -6.97
CA SER A 94 -5.68 -8.43 -8.29
C SER A 94 -4.63 -9.27 -9.02
N ALA A 95 -3.35 -8.89 -8.93
CA ALA A 95 -2.24 -9.62 -9.52
C ALA A 95 -2.04 -11.00 -8.86
N LEU A 96 -2.12 -11.09 -7.53
CA LEU A 96 -2.06 -12.36 -6.78
C LEU A 96 -3.22 -13.29 -7.19
N ALA A 97 -4.44 -12.76 -7.27
CA ALA A 97 -5.61 -13.52 -7.70
C ALA A 97 -5.52 -13.98 -9.16
N ALA A 98 -4.92 -13.16 -10.04
CA ALA A 98 -4.65 -13.53 -11.44
C ALA A 98 -3.57 -14.62 -11.54
N LYS A 99 -2.50 -14.51 -10.75
CA LYS A 99 -1.43 -15.52 -10.66
C LYS A 99 -1.98 -16.87 -10.19
N ALA A 100 -2.81 -16.87 -9.15
CA ALA A 100 -3.43 -18.08 -8.62
C ALA A 100 -4.35 -18.80 -9.63
N ARG A 101 -4.91 -18.08 -10.62
CA ARG A 101 -5.70 -18.68 -11.72
C ARG A 101 -4.86 -19.22 -12.87
N LYS A 102 -3.59 -18.81 -12.96
CA LYS A 102 -2.64 -19.27 -13.99
C LYS A 102 -1.79 -20.46 -13.53
N ALA A 103 -1.78 -20.78 -12.24
CA ALA A 103 -1.14 -21.96 -11.66
C ALA A 103 -2.10 -23.15 -11.60
#